data_AF-A0A4Z0PBK0-F1
#
_entry.id   AF-A0A4Z0PBK0-F1
#
_cell.length_a   1.000
_cell.length_b   1.000
_cell.length_c   1.000
_cell.angle_alpha   90.00
_cell.angle_beta   90.00
_cell.angle_gamma   90.00
#
_symmetry.space_group_name_H-M   'P 1'
#
loop_
_entity.id
_entity.type
_entity.pdbx_description
1 polymer ?
#
loop_
_entity_poly.entity_id
_entity_poly.type
_entity_poly.pdbx_seq_one_letter_code
_entity_poly.pdbx_strand_id
1 'polypeptide(L)'
;MKSDQSKSNVEIYWISAFLVIPLVIAIQFGNEYTTDKGMKILYSGLAGLVIGSVGFAGYYFTNKRSFAVRAAVLACVIVISALPTTLLYTPAKAMAKDGTIYSTCPVCGYIAFNSQEEACDNCGEELTEEEMRESGFSSMDSLIRLDQLYYFVPDDEKAAITFEQPTISEDGYTLDESWRPSVSKDAIKKQAIHYHEFRRKYPIKVEIIKKGQD
;
A
#
# COMPACT_ATOMS: atom_id res chain seq x y z
N MET A 1 -8.41 -55.44 1.17
CA MET A 1 -9.13 -54.23 0.71
C MET A 1 -9.12 -53.06 1.71
N LYS A 2 -9.22 -53.24 3.03
CA LYS A 2 -9.18 -52.10 3.99
C LYS A 2 -7.83 -51.34 4.08
N SER A 3 -6.69 -52.00 3.85
CA SER A 3 -5.37 -51.35 3.98
C SER A 3 -5.07 -50.36 2.86
N ASP A 4 -5.43 -50.66 1.61
CA ASP A 4 -5.17 -49.77 0.46
C ASP A 4 -6.03 -48.51 0.49
N GLN A 5 -7.28 -48.62 0.97
CA GLN A 5 -8.18 -47.47 1.10
C GLN A 5 -7.68 -46.47 2.14
N SER A 6 -7.08 -46.96 3.24
CA SER A 6 -6.50 -46.10 4.28
C SER A 6 -5.27 -45.32 3.80
N LYS A 7 -4.39 -45.96 3.01
CA LYS A 7 -3.20 -45.29 2.43
C LYS A 7 -3.60 -44.23 1.41
N SER A 8 -4.60 -44.50 0.58
CA SER A 8 -5.15 -43.55 -0.38
C SER A 8 -5.68 -42.28 0.31
N ASN A 9 -6.45 -42.45 1.39
CA ASN A 9 -7.01 -41.32 2.14
C ASN A 9 -5.92 -40.44 2.77
N VAL A 10 -4.84 -41.04 3.29
CA VAL A 10 -3.72 -40.27 3.88
C VAL A 10 -3.02 -39.40 2.85
N GLU A 11 -2.81 -39.88 1.62
CA GLU A 11 -2.21 -39.07 0.55
C GLU A 11 -3.13 -37.93 0.11
N ILE A 12 -4.45 -38.17 0.08
CA ILE A 12 -5.45 -37.12 -0.20
C ILE A 12 -5.39 -36.01 0.87
N TYR A 13 -5.23 -36.36 2.14
CA TYR A 13 -5.07 -35.34 3.19
C TYR A 13 -3.79 -34.52 3.02
N TRP A 14 -2.67 -35.17 2.68
CA TRP A 14 -1.40 -34.46 2.49
C TRP A 14 -1.44 -33.51 1.31
N ILE A 15 -1.90 -33.96 0.14
CA ILE A 15 -1.98 -33.07 -1.04
C ILE A 15 -2.95 -31.91 -0.78
N SER A 16 -4.05 -32.16 -0.06
CA SER A 16 -4.99 -31.12 0.33
C SER A 16 -4.36 -30.12 1.30
N ALA A 17 -3.59 -30.59 2.29
CA ALA A 17 -2.90 -29.70 3.23
C ALA A 17 -1.86 -28.81 2.54
N PHE A 18 -1.08 -29.38 1.62
CA PHE A 18 -0.04 -28.64 0.87
C PHE A 18 -0.61 -27.65 -0.16
N LEU A 19 -1.83 -27.85 -0.65
CA LEU A 19 -2.46 -26.94 -1.63
C LEU A 19 -3.40 -25.94 -0.98
N VAL A 20 -4.31 -26.41 -0.12
CA VAL A 20 -5.42 -25.59 0.38
C VAL A 20 -4.94 -24.62 1.45
N ILE A 21 -4.11 -25.05 2.40
CA ILE A 21 -3.68 -24.19 3.52
C ILE A 21 -2.89 -22.98 2.98
N PRO A 22 -1.88 -23.14 2.11
CA PRO A 22 -1.17 -21.99 1.56
C PRO A 22 -2.05 -21.12 0.67
N LEU A 23 -3.01 -21.70 -0.06
CA LEU A 23 -3.95 -20.93 -0.89
C LEU A 23 -4.87 -20.04 -0.05
N VAL A 24 -5.35 -20.51 1.10
CA VAL A 24 -6.17 -19.69 2.02
C VAL A 24 -5.37 -18.51 2.56
N ILE A 25 -4.08 -18.70 2.86
CA ILE A 25 -3.17 -17.62 3.24
C ILE A 25 -3.00 -16.64 2.06
N ALA A 26 -2.85 -17.15 0.84
CA ALA A 26 -2.70 -16.34 -0.37
C ALA A 26 -3.91 -15.43 -0.66
N ILE A 27 -5.13 -15.83 -0.26
CA ILE A 27 -6.33 -15.00 -0.48
C ILE A 27 -6.24 -13.68 0.31
N GLN A 28 -5.61 -13.70 1.49
CA GLN A 28 -5.46 -12.49 2.32
C GLN A 28 -4.58 -11.42 1.65
N PHE A 29 -3.71 -11.79 0.71
CA PHE A 29 -2.85 -10.85 -0.01
C PHE A 29 -3.64 -9.80 -0.78
N GLY A 30 -4.73 -10.16 -1.44
CA GLY A 30 -5.53 -9.18 -2.18
C GLY A 30 -6.04 -8.06 -1.29
N ASN A 31 -6.46 -8.39 -0.06
CA ASN A 31 -6.99 -7.42 0.90
C ASN A 31 -5.93 -6.46 1.42
N GLU A 32 -4.67 -6.87 1.48
CA GLU A 32 -3.57 -6.05 2.01
C GLU A 32 -2.98 -5.11 0.96
N TYR A 33 -2.95 -5.52 -0.31
CA TYR A 33 -2.25 -4.76 -1.36
C TYR A 33 -3.14 -3.74 -2.09
N THR A 34 -4.46 -3.83 -1.96
CA THR A 34 -5.37 -2.89 -2.62
C THR A 34 -6.74 -2.86 -1.97
N THR A 35 -7.38 -1.71 -2.02
CA THR A 35 -8.77 -1.51 -1.58
C THR A 35 -9.78 -1.74 -2.71
N ASP A 36 -9.32 -1.69 -3.98
CA ASP A 36 -10.17 -1.91 -5.16
C ASP A 36 -10.60 -3.37 -5.29
N LYS A 37 -11.90 -3.59 -5.51
CA LYS A 37 -12.49 -4.94 -5.57
C LYS A 37 -11.96 -5.77 -6.75
N GLY A 38 -11.68 -5.14 -7.89
CA GLY A 38 -11.15 -5.84 -9.08
C GLY A 38 -9.70 -6.25 -8.89
N MET A 39 -8.88 -5.33 -8.36
CA MET A 39 -7.47 -5.57 -8.10
C MET A 39 -7.25 -6.57 -6.97
N LYS A 40 -8.13 -6.62 -5.95
CA LYS A 40 -8.11 -7.65 -4.89
C LYS A 40 -8.10 -9.05 -5.49
N ILE A 41 -9.03 -9.30 -6.42
CA ILE A 41 -9.17 -10.61 -7.07
C ILE A 41 -7.91 -10.93 -7.89
N LEU A 42 -7.37 -9.95 -8.62
CA LEU A 42 -6.17 -10.12 -9.43
C LEU A 42 -4.94 -10.48 -8.57
N TYR A 43 -4.69 -9.73 -7.49
CA TYR A 43 -3.55 -9.96 -6.61
C TYR A 43 -3.69 -11.27 -5.80
N SER A 44 -4.87 -11.56 -5.26
CA SER A 44 -5.13 -12.86 -4.62
C SER A 44 -4.94 -14.02 -5.60
N GLY A 45 -5.33 -13.85 -6.87
CA GLY A 45 -5.13 -14.85 -7.92
C GLY A 45 -3.65 -15.10 -8.24
N LEU A 46 -2.88 -14.03 -8.43
CA LEU A 46 -1.43 -14.11 -8.69
C LEU A 46 -0.68 -14.72 -7.50
N ALA A 47 -0.97 -14.27 -6.27
CA ALA A 47 -0.40 -14.82 -5.05
C ALA A 47 -0.76 -16.30 -4.90
N GLY A 48 -2.03 -16.66 -5.18
CA GLY A 48 -2.50 -18.04 -5.15
C GLY A 48 -1.77 -18.96 -6.13
N LEU A 49 -1.45 -18.48 -7.34
CA LEU A 49 -0.66 -19.23 -8.32
C LEU A 49 0.77 -19.50 -7.82
N VAL A 50 1.44 -18.47 -7.32
CA VAL A 50 2.82 -18.59 -6.81
C VAL A 50 2.84 -19.52 -5.60
N ILE A 51 2.02 -19.24 -4.58
CA ILE A 51 2.00 -20.00 -3.32
C ILE A 51 1.52 -21.44 -3.57
N GLY A 52 0.50 -21.63 -4.41
CA GLY A 52 0.03 -22.95 -4.80
C GLY A 52 1.10 -23.78 -5.51
N SER A 53 1.92 -23.16 -6.38
CA SER A 53 3.02 -23.85 -7.05
C SER A 53 4.13 -24.29 -6.07
N VAL A 54 4.44 -23.47 -5.06
CA VAL A 54 5.38 -23.80 -3.98
C VAL A 54 4.84 -24.94 -3.11
N GLY A 55 3.56 -24.89 -2.73
CA GLY A 55 2.91 -25.96 -1.98
C GLY A 55 2.90 -27.28 -2.72
N PHE A 56 2.57 -27.27 -4.02
CA PHE A 56 2.63 -28.45 -4.87
C PHE A 56 4.05 -29.03 -4.99
N ALA A 57 5.07 -28.18 -5.18
CA ALA A 57 6.46 -28.61 -5.22
C ALA A 57 6.87 -29.26 -3.89
N GLY A 58 6.51 -28.63 -2.75
CA GLY A 58 6.76 -29.18 -1.40
C GLY A 58 6.16 -30.57 -1.21
N TYR A 59 4.93 -30.79 -1.66
CA TYR A 59 4.31 -32.12 -1.66
C TYR A 59 5.04 -33.08 -2.59
N TYR A 60 5.32 -32.69 -3.84
CA TYR A 60 5.96 -33.55 -4.84
C TYR A 60 7.30 -34.11 -4.35
N PHE A 61 8.13 -33.29 -3.69
CA PHE A 61 9.43 -33.72 -3.16
C PHE A 61 9.32 -34.57 -1.87
N THR A 62 8.20 -34.47 -1.14
CA THR A 62 8.04 -35.13 0.16
C THR A 62 7.09 -36.32 0.13
N ASN A 63 6.36 -36.58 -0.96
CA ASN A 63 5.36 -37.66 -1.02
C ASN A 63 5.93 -39.08 -0.84
N LYS A 64 7.24 -39.29 -0.99
CA LYS A 64 7.88 -40.60 -0.70
C LYS A 64 8.63 -40.61 0.63
N ARG A 65 8.60 -39.51 1.38
CA ARG A 65 9.33 -39.33 2.63
C ARG A 65 8.46 -39.68 3.83
N SER A 66 9.10 -39.80 4.99
CA SER A 66 8.43 -40.08 6.26
C SER A 66 7.47 -38.95 6.66
N PHE A 67 6.51 -39.28 7.54
CA PHE A 67 5.54 -38.33 8.07
C PHE A 67 6.19 -37.06 8.64
N ALA A 68 7.26 -37.21 9.42
CA ALA A 68 7.97 -36.09 10.04
C ALA A 68 8.56 -35.11 9.00
N VAL A 69 9.10 -35.63 7.89
CA VAL A 69 9.66 -34.79 6.81
C VAL A 69 8.55 -34.03 6.09
N ARG A 70 7.41 -34.67 5.81
CA ARG A 70 6.24 -34.01 5.21
C ARG A 70 5.71 -32.90 6.12
N ALA A 71 5.60 -33.15 7.42
CA ALA A 71 5.16 -32.16 8.39
C ALA A 71 6.12 -30.97 8.49
N ALA A 72 7.43 -31.21 8.53
CA ALA A 72 8.43 -30.15 8.58
C ALA A 72 8.40 -29.26 7.33
N VAL A 73 8.30 -29.86 6.14
CA VAL A 73 8.22 -29.10 4.89
C VAL A 73 6.90 -28.33 4.78
N LEU A 74 5.77 -28.91 5.20
CA LEU A 74 4.50 -28.18 5.26
C LEU A 74 4.60 -26.96 6.18
N ALA A 75 5.22 -27.10 7.35
CA ALA A 75 5.44 -25.99 8.28
C ALA A 75 6.30 -24.88 7.63
N CYS A 76 7.38 -25.25 6.94
CA CYS A 76 8.19 -24.28 6.20
C CYS A 76 7.39 -23.57 5.10
N VAL A 77 6.58 -24.30 4.33
CA VAL A 77 5.72 -23.71 3.29
C VAL A 77 4.74 -22.72 3.91
N ILE A 78 4.11 -23.05 5.03
CA ILE A 78 3.18 -22.16 5.74
C ILE A 78 3.88 -20.88 6.21
N VAL A 79 5.06 -21.02 6.84
CA VAL A 79 5.85 -19.88 7.32
C VAL A 79 6.28 -18.99 6.15
N ILE A 80 6.78 -19.58 5.06
CA ILE A 80 7.18 -18.85 3.84
C ILE A 80 5.97 -18.18 3.17
N SER A 81 4.79 -18.81 3.17
CA SER A 81 3.57 -18.21 2.62
C SER A 81 2.99 -17.10 3.49
N ALA A 82 3.31 -17.07 4.78
CA ALA A 82 2.88 -16.04 5.73
C ALA A 82 3.88 -14.87 5.85
N LEU A 83 5.15 -15.09 5.46
CA LEU A 83 6.21 -14.07 5.41
C LEU A 83 6.03 -12.90 4.41
N PRO A 84 5.28 -12.98 3.29
CA PRO A 84 5.32 -11.93 2.28
C PRO A 84 4.51 -10.65 2.60
N THR A 85 4.05 -10.45 3.84
CA THR A 85 3.28 -9.25 4.21
C THR A 85 4.09 -8.18 4.95
N THR A 86 5.29 -8.50 5.45
CA THR A 86 6.11 -7.54 6.20
C THR A 86 7.24 -6.90 5.39
N LEU A 87 7.68 -7.53 4.30
CA LEU A 87 8.90 -7.09 3.59
C LEU A 87 8.66 -6.11 2.43
N LEU A 88 7.41 -5.97 1.94
CA LEU A 88 7.14 -5.20 0.71
C LEU A 88 6.23 -3.98 0.92
N TYR A 89 5.47 -3.90 2.01
CA TYR A 89 4.67 -2.71 2.30
C TYR A 89 4.23 -2.69 3.77
N THR A 90 5.17 -2.46 4.70
CA THR A 90 4.78 -1.93 6.00
C THR A 90 5.02 -0.43 5.93
N PRO A 91 3.97 0.42 5.96
CA PRO A 91 4.19 1.85 6.06
C PRO A 91 5.06 2.08 7.29
N ALA A 92 6.20 2.75 7.11
CA ALA A 92 7.11 3.00 8.20
C ALA A 92 6.35 3.73 9.32
N LYS A 93 6.41 3.19 10.54
CA LYS A 93 5.80 3.81 11.71
C LYS A 93 6.88 4.44 12.57
N ALA A 94 6.68 5.68 12.97
CA ALA A 94 7.52 6.38 13.94
C ALA A 94 6.67 6.75 15.16
N MET A 95 7.20 6.54 16.37
CA MET A 95 6.58 7.05 17.59
C MET A 95 7.27 8.34 18.00
N ALA A 96 6.47 9.39 18.19
CA ALA A 96 6.94 10.64 18.78
C ALA A 96 7.03 10.55 20.32
N LYS A 97 7.74 11.51 20.92
CA LYS A 97 8.03 11.52 22.37
C LYS A 97 6.79 11.70 23.24
N ASP A 98 5.73 12.28 22.69
CA ASP A 98 4.42 12.47 23.29
C ASP A 98 3.52 11.22 23.19
N GLY A 99 3.97 10.17 22.49
CA GLY A 99 3.21 8.94 22.27
C GLY A 99 2.41 8.92 20.97
N THR A 100 2.49 9.96 20.14
CA THR A 100 1.81 10.01 18.84
C THR A 100 2.45 9.00 17.87
N ILE A 101 1.62 8.21 17.20
CA ILE A 101 2.06 7.21 16.22
C ILE A 101 1.89 7.80 14.83
N TYR A 102 3.01 8.09 14.18
CA TYR A 102 3.07 8.51 12.80
C TYR A 102 3.24 7.32 11.87
N SER A 103 2.57 7.37 10.73
CA SER A 103 2.79 6.45 9.61
C SER A 103 3.07 7.22 8.32
N THR A 104 3.52 6.51 7.29
CA THR A 104 3.68 7.05 5.94
C THR A 104 2.36 7.64 5.42
N CYS A 105 2.36 8.93 5.10
CA CYS A 105 1.24 9.59 4.44
C CYS A 105 1.13 9.10 3.00
N PRO A 106 -0.04 8.61 2.55
CA PRO A 106 -0.19 8.12 1.20
C PRO A 106 -0.15 9.24 0.17
N VAL A 107 -0.38 10.51 0.52
CA VAL A 107 -0.31 11.66 -0.40
C VAL A 107 1.13 12.11 -0.61
N CYS A 108 1.84 12.50 0.45
CA CYS A 108 3.17 13.12 0.33
C CYS A 108 4.35 12.17 0.54
N GLY A 109 4.13 10.95 1.05
CA GLY A 109 5.19 9.94 1.27
C GLY A 109 6.03 10.12 2.53
N TYR A 110 5.82 11.19 3.30
CA TYR A 110 6.51 11.40 4.57
C TYR A 110 5.88 10.59 5.72
N ILE A 111 6.68 10.16 6.69
CA ILE A 111 6.23 9.53 7.93
C ILE A 111 5.65 10.61 8.85
N ALA A 112 4.46 11.10 8.51
CA ALA A 112 3.82 12.27 9.11
C ALA A 112 2.30 12.13 9.27
N PHE A 113 1.73 10.97 8.93
CA PHE A 113 0.29 10.73 9.07
C PHE A 113 -0.05 10.34 10.50
N ASN A 114 -0.82 11.18 11.18
CA ASN A 114 -1.32 10.95 12.53
C ASN A 114 -2.63 10.17 12.47
N SER A 115 -2.61 8.90 12.90
CA SER A 115 -3.82 8.07 12.86
C SER A 115 -4.92 8.49 13.86
N GLN A 116 -4.60 9.33 14.85
CA GLN A 116 -5.59 9.80 15.82
C GLN A 116 -6.38 10.99 15.29
N GLU A 117 -5.72 11.85 14.52
CA GLU A 117 -6.31 13.04 13.90
C GLU A 117 -6.76 12.79 12.45
N GLU A 118 -6.43 11.60 11.91
CA GLU A 118 -6.69 11.20 10.52
C GLU A 118 -6.14 12.19 9.48
N ALA A 119 -5.09 12.92 9.86
CA ALA A 119 -4.48 14.00 9.10
C ALA A 119 -2.97 13.81 8.96
N CYS A 120 -2.39 14.39 7.91
CA CYS A 120 -0.96 14.45 7.72
C CYS A 120 -0.39 15.78 8.21
N ASP A 121 0.50 15.73 9.20
CA ASP A 121 1.12 16.95 9.74
C ASP A 121 2.06 17.64 8.74
N ASN A 122 2.50 16.94 7.69
CA ASN A 122 3.40 17.49 6.68
C ASN A 122 2.69 18.16 5.50
N CYS A 123 1.64 17.53 4.96
CA CYS A 123 0.91 18.08 3.80
C CYS A 123 -0.46 18.64 4.15
N GLY A 124 -0.91 18.48 5.40
CA GLY A 124 -2.20 18.97 5.88
C GLY A 124 -3.41 18.17 5.40
N GLU A 125 -3.21 17.09 4.64
CA GLU A 125 -4.30 16.33 4.05
C GLU A 125 -5.01 15.46 5.09
N GLU A 126 -6.33 15.59 5.15
CA GLU A 126 -7.23 14.78 5.98
C GLU A 126 -7.77 13.62 5.15
N LEU A 127 -7.58 12.39 5.63
CA LEU A 127 -7.94 11.17 4.89
C LEU A 127 -9.06 10.42 5.62
N THR A 128 -10.23 11.07 5.70
CA THR A 128 -11.42 10.56 6.38
C THR A 128 -12.50 10.13 5.38
N GLU A 129 -13.41 9.24 5.79
CA GLU A 129 -14.58 8.89 4.96
C GLU A 129 -15.53 10.08 4.75
N GLU A 130 -15.52 11.05 5.67
CA GLU A 130 -16.28 12.29 5.55
C GLU A 130 -15.71 13.15 4.42
N GLU A 131 -14.42 13.50 4.48
CA GLU A 131 -13.74 14.30 3.46
C GLU A 131 -13.87 13.67 2.07
N MET A 132 -13.66 12.35 1.97
CA MET A 132 -13.87 11.61 0.71
C MET A 132 -15.28 11.83 0.13
N ARG A 133 -16.31 11.81 0.97
CA ARG A 133 -17.71 12.00 0.53
C ARG A 133 -18.01 13.46 0.20
N GLU A 134 -17.50 14.40 1.00
CA GLU A 134 -17.68 15.85 0.78
C GLU A 134 -17.01 16.30 -0.52
N SER A 135 -15.80 15.78 -0.79
CA SER A 135 -15.07 15.96 -2.03
C SER A 135 -15.68 15.17 -3.23
N GLY A 136 -16.76 14.41 -3.00
CA GLY A 136 -17.54 13.76 -4.05
C GLY A 136 -16.92 12.47 -4.60
N PHE A 137 -15.98 11.87 -3.88
CA PHE A 137 -15.34 10.60 -4.25
C PHE A 137 -16.07 9.40 -3.65
N SER A 138 -16.05 8.30 -4.40
CA SER A 138 -16.60 7.01 -3.95
C SER A 138 -15.53 6.08 -3.35
N SER A 139 -14.26 6.49 -3.36
CA SER A 139 -13.15 5.72 -2.81
C SER A 139 -12.01 6.62 -2.34
N MET A 140 -11.37 6.22 -1.23
CA MET A 140 -10.22 6.91 -0.65
C MET A 140 -9.04 6.95 -1.62
N ASP A 141 -8.86 5.91 -2.43
CA ASP A 141 -7.84 5.87 -3.49
C ASP A 141 -8.02 6.99 -4.52
N SER A 142 -9.27 7.33 -4.86
CA SER A 142 -9.54 8.42 -5.80
C SER A 142 -9.25 9.79 -5.20
N LEU A 143 -9.54 9.98 -3.91
CA LEU A 143 -9.17 11.19 -3.17
C LEU A 143 -7.64 11.34 -3.12
N ILE A 144 -6.93 10.32 -2.61
CA ILE A 144 -5.46 10.30 -2.54
C ILE A 144 -4.82 10.58 -3.90
N ARG A 145 -5.34 10.01 -4.98
CA ARG A 145 -4.85 10.26 -6.35
C ARG A 145 -5.01 11.71 -6.76
N LEU A 146 -6.14 12.33 -6.42
CA LEU A 146 -6.37 13.74 -6.68
C LEU A 146 -5.39 14.59 -5.88
N ASP A 147 -5.25 14.33 -4.59
CA ASP A 147 -4.40 15.13 -3.70
C ASP A 147 -2.93 15.01 -4.10
N GLN A 148 -2.48 13.82 -4.49
CA GLN A 148 -1.14 13.64 -5.08
C GLN A 148 -0.96 14.47 -6.36
N LEU A 149 -1.97 14.57 -7.23
CA LEU A 149 -1.89 15.39 -8.43
C LEU A 149 -1.74 16.87 -8.10
N TYR A 150 -2.30 17.35 -6.99
CA TYR A 150 -2.17 18.75 -6.58
C TYR A 150 -0.89 19.01 -5.78
N TYR A 151 -0.58 18.15 -4.81
CA TYR A 151 0.58 18.27 -3.94
C TYR A 151 1.90 18.32 -4.71
N PHE A 152 2.05 17.51 -5.77
CA PHE A 152 3.28 17.46 -6.56
C PHE A 152 3.33 18.43 -7.75
N VAL A 153 2.32 19.29 -7.94
CA VAL A 153 2.40 20.35 -8.96
C VAL A 153 3.38 21.41 -8.47
N PRO A 154 4.50 21.65 -9.17
CA PRO A 154 5.44 22.67 -8.76
C PRO A 154 4.84 24.07 -8.95
N ASP A 155 5.22 25.00 -8.08
CA ASP A 155 4.83 26.41 -8.22
C ASP A 155 5.43 27.06 -9.48
N ASP A 156 6.65 26.65 -9.85
CA ASP A 156 7.31 27.06 -11.10
C ASP A 156 7.11 25.98 -12.18
N GLU A 157 6.52 26.38 -13.31
CA GLU A 157 6.27 25.54 -14.49
C GLU A 157 7.55 24.90 -15.04
N LYS A 158 8.73 25.47 -14.74
CA LYS A 158 10.05 24.95 -15.15
C LYS A 158 10.70 24.03 -14.13
N ALA A 159 10.19 23.95 -12.91
CA ALA A 159 10.77 23.11 -11.88
C ALA A 159 10.56 21.61 -12.20
N ALA A 160 11.49 20.79 -11.75
CA ALA A 160 11.41 19.35 -11.94
C ALA A 160 10.40 18.73 -10.97
N ILE A 161 9.57 17.82 -11.47
CA ILE A 161 8.68 17.01 -10.63
C ILE A 161 9.51 15.91 -9.97
N THR A 162 9.65 15.98 -8.65
CA THR A 162 10.39 15.03 -7.81
C THR A 162 9.49 14.45 -6.74
N PHE A 163 9.59 13.14 -6.51
CA PHE A 163 8.89 12.46 -5.42
C PHE A 163 9.82 12.17 -4.24
N GLU A 164 11.12 12.15 -4.51
CA GLU A 164 12.16 11.63 -3.64
C GLU A 164 12.96 12.73 -2.91
N GLN A 165 12.53 14.00 -3.02
CA GLN A 165 13.25 15.14 -2.46
C GLN A 165 12.30 16.22 -1.91
N PRO A 166 12.66 16.87 -0.78
CA PRO A 166 13.81 16.55 0.09
C PRO A 166 13.63 15.24 0.87
N THR A 167 14.69 14.69 1.47
CA THR A 167 14.59 13.47 2.31
C THR A 167 14.05 13.76 3.71
N ILE A 168 14.15 15.03 4.15
CA ILE A 168 13.56 15.56 5.38
C ILE A 168 12.76 16.79 4.97
N SER A 169 11.50 16.86 5.37
CA SER A 169 10.65 18.02 5.07
C SER A 169 11.06 19.25 5.89
N GLU A 170 10.50 20.41 5.55
CA GLU A 170 10.75 21.65 6.30
C GLU A 170 10.33 21.53 7.77
N ASP A 171 9.28 20.75 8.04
CA ASP A 171 8.76 20.45 9.39
C ASP A 171 9.50 19.30 10.10
N GLY A 172 10.51 18.71 9.44
CA GLY A 172 11.39 17.70 10.05
C GLY A 172 10.92 16.25 9.90
N TYR A 173 9.90 15.97 9.08
CA TYR A 173 9.44 14.61 8.83
C TYR A 173 10.36 13.90 7.83
N THR A 174 10.58 12.61 8.05
CA THR A 174 11.44 11.79 7.17
C THR A 174 10.62 11.17 6.04
N LEU A 175 11.15 11.23 4.82
CA LEU A 175 10.55 10.59 3.65
C LEU A 175 10.67 9.06 3.76
N ASP A 176 9.58 8.33 3.50
CA ASP A 176 9.61 6.88 3.42
C ASP A 176 10.20 6.43 2.06
N GLU A 177 11.41 5.89 2.07
CA GLU A 177 12.11 5.41 0.86
C GLU A 177 11.38 4.28 0.12
N SER A 178 10.47 3.57 0.79
CA SER A 178 9.66 2.51 0.20
C SER A 178 8.38 3.03 -0.46
N TRP A 179 7.96 4.25 -0.13
CA TRP A 179 6.73 4.84 -0.64
C TRP A 179 6.85 5.21 -2.12
N ARG A 180 5.77 4.98 -2.87
CA ARG A 180 5.68 5.35 -4.29
C ARG A 180 4.33 6.02 -4.54
N PRO A 181 4.27 7.10 -5.34
CA PRO A 181 3.02 7.73 -5.70
C PRO A 181 2.20 6.81 -6.62
N SER A 182 0.88 6.96 -6.54
CA SER A 182 -0.09 6.27 -7.41
C SER A 182 -0.30 7.00 -8.76
N VAL A 183 0.22 8.21 -8.87
CA VAL A 183 0.18 9.08 -10.05
C VAL A 183 1.54 9.11 -10.75
N SER A 184 1.53 9.29 -12.07
CA SER A 184 2.76 9.43 -12.85
C SER A 184 3.20 10.89 -12.97
N LYS A 185 4.49 11.12 -13.23
CA LYS A 185 5.03 12.45 -13.54
C LYS A 185 4.33 13.10 -14.74
N ASP A 186 3.91 12.30 -15.73
CA ASP A 186 3.16 12.79 -16.89
C ASP A 186 1.76 13.28 -16.51
N ALA A 187 1.09 12.62 -15.57
CA ALA A 187 -0.22 13.06 -15.08
C ALA A 187 -0.09 14.39 -14.32
N ILE A 188 0.93 14.51 -13.47
CA ILE A 188 1.23 15.76 -12.75
C ILE A 188 1.59 16.87 -13.74
N LYS A 189 2.40 16.59 -14.76
CA LYS A 189 2.75 17.59 -15.78
C LYS A 189 1.52 18.12 -16.53
N LYS A 190 0.56 17.25 -16.86
CA LYS A 190 -0.72 17.68 -17.46
C LYS A 190 -1.52 18.55 -16.49
N GLN A 191 -1.57 18.17 -15.22
CA GLN A 191 -2.24 18.94 -14.19
C GLN A 191 -1.58 20.31 -13.97
N ALA A 192 -0.25 20.37 -13.96
CA ALA A 192 0.53 21.60 -13.82
C ALA A 192 0.22 22.60 -14.95
N ILE A 193 0.13 22.13 -16.21
CA ILE A 193 -0.26 22.98 -17.34
C ILE A 193 -1.64 23.62 -17.07
N HIS A 194 -2.63 22.81 -16.69
CA HIS A 194 -3.97 23.31 -16.39
C HIS A 194 -3.97 24.30 -15.22
N TYR A 195 -3.24 24.00 -14.15
CA TYR A 195 -3.09 24.85 -12.98
C TYR A 195 -2.47 26.22 -13.31
N HIS A 196 -1.36 26.23 -14.04
CA HIS A 196 -0.67 27.47 -14.43
C HIS A 196 -1.48 28.28 -15.46
N GLU A 197 -2.17 27.63 -16.40
CA GLU A 197 -3.09 28.31 -17.33
C GLU A 197 -4.25 28.97 -16.57
N PHE A 198 -4.83 28.28 -15.59
CA PHE A 198 -5.88 28.83 -14.75
C PHE A 198 -5.40 30.05 -13.98
N ARG A 199 -4.21 29.99 -13.34
CA ARG A 199 -3.60 31.14 -12.64
C ARG A 199 -3.31 32.32 -13.56
N ARG A 200 -2.87 32.06 -14.80
CA ARG A 200 -2.65 33.11 -15.81
C ARG A 200 -3.96 33.79 -16.20
N LYS A 201 -5.05 33.02 -16.33
CA LYS A 201 -6.36 33.52 -16.73
C LYS A 201 -7.09 34.26 -15.59
N TYR A 202 -6.90 33.82 -14.36
CA TYR A 202 -7.54 34.35 -13.16
C TYR A 202 -6.48 34.76 -12.12
N PRO A 203 -5.73 35.85 -12.36
CA PRO A 203 -4.70 36.29 -11.43
C PRO A 203 -5.34 36.73 -10.11
N ILE A 204 -4.92 36.09 -9.01
CA ILE A 204 -5.33 36.49 -7.66
C ILE A 204 -4.61 37.79 -7.32
N LYS A 205 -5.36 38.90 -7.20
CA LYS A 205 -4.83 40.17 -6.70
C LYS A 205 -4.89 40.16 -5.17
N VAL A 206 -3.74 40.03 -4.53
CA VAL A 206 -3.63 40.17 -3.08
C VAL A 206 -3.41 41.65 -2.77
N GLU A 207 -4.45 42.34 -2.28
CA GLU A 207 -4.31 43.69 -1.73
C GLU A 207 -3.92 43.60 -0.26
N ILE A 208 -2.69 43.99 0.06
CA ILE A 208 -2.24 44.10 1.46
C ILE A 208 -2.82 45.38 2.04
N ILE A 209 -3.94 45.26 2.77
CA ILE A 209 -4.47 46.37 3.55
C ILE A 209 -3.56 46.55 4.76
N LYS A 210 -2.64 47.53 4.71
CA LYS A 210 -1.94 47.99 5.90
C LYS A 210 -2.97 48.60 6.85
N LYS A 211 -3.34 47.86 7.90
CA LYS A 211 -4.08 48.41 9.03
C LYS A 211 -3.19 49.50 9.65
N GLY A 212 -3.63 50.75 9.56
CA GLY A 212 -2.99 51.87 10.23
C GLY A 212 -2.91 51.59 11.72
N GLN A 213 -1.69 51.69 12.27
CA GLN A 213 -1.49 51.90 13.69
C GLN A 213 -1.74 53.39 13.93
N ASP A 214 -2.95 53.72 14.35
CA ASP A 214 -3.24 54.94 15.12
C ASP A 214 -3.43 54.54 16.59
#